data_AF-A0A938R360-F1
#
_entry.id   AF-A0A938R360-F1
#
_cell.length_a   1.000
_cell.length_b   1.000
_cell.length_c   1.000
_cell.angle_alpha   90.00
_cell.angle_beta   90.00
_cell.angle_gamma   90.00
#
_symmetry.space_group_name_H-M   'P 1'
#
loop_
_entity.id
_entity.type
_entity.pdbx_description
1 polymer ?
#
loop_
_entity_poly.entity_id
_entity_poly.type
_entity_poly.pdbx_seq_one_letter_code
_entity_poly.pdbx_strand_id
1 'polypeptide(L)'
;MTEMELRARHRAMGVILALFIFLQAGTGVVLVLLSWLPGSALWELRGWLEALHLGGGGVGRVYRLLVGLGTMGMALSGALIFLKIRARTRKP
;
A
#
# COMPACT_ATOMS: atom_id res chain seq x y z
N MET A 1 6.83 -24.59 -0.39
CA MET A 1 6.96 -23.42 0.50
C MET A 1 6.43 -23.76 1.88
N THR A 2 7.30 -23.77 2.88
CA THR A 2 6.95 -23.99 4.27
C THR A 2 6.15 -22.80 4.83
N GLU A 3 5.46 -22.98 5.95
CA GLU A 3 4.74 -21.87 6.57
C GLU A 3 5.68 -20.81 7.18
N MET A 4 6.87 -21.24 7.60
CA MET A 4 7.91 -20.34 8.08
C MET A 4 8.38 -19.43 6.96
N GLU A 5 8.66 -19.99 5.78
CA GLU A 5 9.01 -19.23 4.57
C GLU A 5 7.88 -18.28 4.14
N LEU A 6 6.62 -18.73 4.14
CA LEU A 6 5.48 -17.89 3.80
C LEU A 6 5.41 -16.65 4.70
N ARG A 7 5.55 -16.85 6.00
CA ARG A 7 5.52 -15.77 6.99
C ARG A 7 6.73 -14.84 6.85
N ALA A 8 7.92 -15.36 6.57
CA ALA A 8 9.11 -14.56 6.33
C ALA A 8 8.96 -13.67 5.08
N ARG A 9 8.48 -14.23 3.96
CA ARG A 9 8.24 -13.49 2.72
C ARG A 9 7.13 -12.44 2.87
N HIS A 10 6.04 -12.77 3.56
CA HIS A 10 4.98 -11.81 3.88
C HIS A 10 5.51 -10.62 4.67
N ARG A 11 6.34 -10.85 5.70
CA ARG A 11 6.97 -9.76 6.47
C ARG A 11 7.92 -8.92 5.63
N ALA A 12 8.78 -9.55 4.83
CA ALA A 12 9.72 -8.84 3.97
C ALA A 12 8.99 -7.93 2.97
N MET A 13 7.95 -8.46 2.31
CA MET A 13 7.11 -7.69 1.41
C MET A 13 6.37 -6.55 2.14
N GLY A 14 5.86 -6.81 3.35
CA GLY A 14 5.21 -5.80 4.17
C GLY A 14 6.14 -4.63 4.53
N VAL A 15 7.37 -4.91 4.95
CA VAL A 15 8.38 -3.88 5.26
C VAL A 15 8.71 -3.06 4.02
N ILE A 16 8.92 -3.71 2.87
CA ILE A 16 9.20 -3.02 1.60
C ILE A 16 8.03 -2.10 1.25
N LEU A 17 6.80 -2.59 1.30
CA LEU A 17 5.61 -1.84 0.90
C LEU A 17 5.20 -0.75 1.88
N ALA A 18 5.55 -0.86 3.16
CA ALA A 18 5.09 0.05 4.21
C ALA A 18 5.36 1.52 3.85
N LEU A 19 6.57 1.84 3.37
CA LEU A 19 6.92 3.20 2.98
C LEU A 19 6.06 3.69 1.81
N PHE A 20 5.90 2.87 0.77
CA PHE A 20 5.13 3.24 -0.42
C PHE A 20 3.64 3.40 -0.10
N ILE A 21 3.07 2.50 0.71
CA ILE A 21 1.68 2.60 1.18
C ILE A 21 1.51 3.85 2.04
N PHE A 22 2.47 4.14 2.93
CA PHE A 22 2.41 5.33 3.78
C PHE A 22 2.43 6.62 2.94
N LEU A 23 3.32 6.72 1.96
CA LEU A 23 3.37 7.86 1.05
C LEU A 23 2.07 7.98 0.23
N GLN A 24 1.57 6.88 -0.33
CA GLN A 24 0.34 6.88 -1.12
C GLN A 24 -0.89 7.26 -0.27
N ALA A 25 -1.07 6.63 0.89
CA ALA A 25 -2.20 6.89 1.77
C ALA A 25 -2.12 8.29 2.39
N GLY A 26 -0.93 8.69 2.87
CA GLY A 26 -0.70 10.00 3.47
C GLY A 26 -0.98 11.14 2.51
N THR A 27 -0.48 11.05 1.27
CA THR A 27 -0.80 12.07 0.25
C THR A 27 -2.27 12.11 -0.11
N GLY A 28 -2.97 10.97 -0.13
CA GLY A 28 -4.41 10.93 -0.35
C GLY A 28 -5.20 11.63 0.76
N VAL A 29 -4.84 11.38 2.02
CA VAL A 29 -5.43 12.05 3.18
C VAL A 29 -5.20 13.55 3.10
N VAL A 30 -3.97 14.00 2.83
CA VAL A 30 -3.66 15.43 2.74
C VAL A 30 -4.42 16.08 1.58
N LEU A 31 -4.54 15.43 0.42
CA LEU A 31 -5.33 15.96 -0.70
C LEU A 31 -6.80 16.14 -0.35
N VAL A 32 -7.39 15.16 0.36
CA VAL A 32 -8.78 15.28 0.83
C VAL A 32 -8.91 16.46 1.78
N LEU A 33 -8.00 16.61 2.75
CA LEU A 33 -8.02 17.74 3.68
C LEU A 33 -7.85 19.09 2.97
N LEU A 34 -6.91 19.18 2.01
CA LEU A 34 -6.67 20.41 1.24
C LEU A 34 -7.87 20.79 0.37
N SER A 35 -8.65 19.82 -0.11
CA SER A 35 -9.84 20.10 -0.92
C SER A 35 -10.95 20.84 -0.17
N TRP A 36 -10.87 20.90 1.16
CA TRP A 36 -11.83 21.62 2.02
C TRP A 36 -11.38 23.06 2.29
N LEU A 37 -10.15 23.41 1.93
CA LEU A 37 -9.61 24.76 2.07
C LEU A 37 -9.86 25.60 0.80
N PRO A 38 -10.04 26.92 0.93
CA PRO A 38 -10.14 27.80 -0.23
C PRO A 38 -8.86 27.73 -1.09
N GLY A 39 -9.06 27.52 -2.39
CA GLY A 39 -8.06 26.98 -3.33
C GLY A 39 -6.84 27.84 -3.67
N SER A 40 -6.61 28.98 -3.00
CA SER A 40 -5.52 29.90 -3.32
C SER A 40 -4.28 29.77 -2.42
N ALA A 41 -4.39 29.19 -1.22
CA ALA A 41 -3.29 29.26 -0.25
C ALA A 41 -2.16 28.22 -0.46
N LEU A 42 -2.42 27.08 -1.12
CA LEU A 42 -1.52 25.92 -1.14
C LEU A 42 -1.47 25.22 -2.51
N TRP A 43 -1.63 25.98 -3.61
CA TRP A 43 -1.75 25.43 -4.96
C TRP A 43 -0.48 24.68 -5.44
N GLU A 44 0.73 25.16 -5.11
CA GLU A 44 1.98 24.47 -5.43
C GLU A 44 2.09 23.13 -4.70
N LEU A 45 1.84 23.13 -3.39
CA LEU A 45 1.84 21.92 -2.58
C LEU A 45 0.82 20.90 -3.09
N ARG A 46 -0.38 21.36 -3.45
CA ARG A 46 -1.42 20.53 -4.06
C ARG A 46 -0.94 19.88 -5.36
N GLY A 47 -0.24 20.62 -6.22
CA GLY A 47 0.32 20.08 -7.47
C GLY A 47 1.34 18.95 -7.23
N TRP A 48 2.25 19.13 -6.26
CA TRP A 48 3.21 18.08 -5.88
C TRP A 48 2.54 16.85 -5.28
N LEU A 49 1.55 17.05 -4.41
CA LEU A 49 0.78 15.97 -3.81
C LEU A 49 -0.05 15.21 -4.85
N GLU A 50 -0.68 15.91 -5.80
CA GLU A 50 -1.39 15.29 -6.92
C GLU A 50 -0.43 14.53 -7.83
N ALA A 51 0.76 15.06 -8.12
CA ALA A 51 1.76 14.34 -8.89
C ALA A 51 2.19 13.03 -8.18
N LEU A 52 2.41 13.07 -6.87
CA LEU A 52 2.78 11.88 -6.10
C LEU A 52 1.60 10.90 -5.97
N HIS A 53 0.41 11.40 -5.65
CA HIS A 53 -0.78 10.61 -5.33
C HIS A 53 -1.62 10.17 -6.54
N LEU A 54 -1.61 10.92 -7.65
CA LEU A 54 -2.29 10.62 -8.92
C LEU A 54 -1.35 10.16 -10.05
N GLY A 55 -0.03 10.35 -9.87
CA GLY A 55 0.99 9.75 -10.72
C GLY A 55 1.29 10.66 -11.89
N GLY A 56 2.09 11.70 -11.62
CA GLY A 56 2.49 12.76 -12.54
C GLY A 56 3.44 12.31 -13.66
N GLY A 57 3.13 11.20 -14.34
CA GLY A 57 3.91 10.67 -15.46
C GLY A 57 4.06 9.15 -15.44
N GLY A 58 4.91 8.63 -16.33
CA GLY A 58 5.17 7.18 -16.47
C GLY A 58 5.70 6.54 -15.18
N VAL A 59 6.61 7.22 -14.48
CA VAL A 59 7.18 6.75 -13.20
C VAL A 59 6.10 6.56 -12.14
N GLY A 60 5.16 7.51 -12.02
CA GLY A 60 4.06 7.43 -11.07
C GLY A 60 3.09 6.28 -11.34
N ARG A 61 2.92 5.88 -12.61
CA ARG A 61 2.11 4.70 -12.97
C ARG A 61 2.77 3.39 -12.55
N VAL A 62 4.07 3.26 -12.82
CA VAL A 62 4.85 2.08 -12.39
C VAL A 62 4.84 1.94 -10.88
N TYR A 63 5.08 3.04 -10.16
CA TYR A 63 5.01 3.08 -8.70
C TYR A 63 3.65 2.57 -8.18
N ARG A 64 2.52 3.05 -8.69
CA ARG A 64 1.18 2.57 -8.27
C ARG A 64 0.96 1.11 -8.58
N LEU A 65 1.42 0.65 -9.74
CA LEU A 65 1.27 -0.73 -10.14
C LEU A 65 2.02 -1.63 -9.14
N LEU A 66 3.23 -1.25 -8.75
CA LEU A 66 4.01 -1.97 -7.73
C LEU A 66 3.31 -1.94 -6.36
N VAL A 67 2.79 -0.78 -5.93
CA VAL A 67 2.02 -0.66 -4.68
C VAL A 67 0.77 -1.54 -4.70
N GLY A 68 0.01 -1.49 -5.80
CA GLY A 68 -1.22 -2.26 -5.98
C GLY A 68 -0.95 -3.77 -5.97
N LEU A 69 -0.01 -4.23 -6.81
CA LEU A 69 0.40 -5.63 -6.86
C LEU A 69 0.97 -6.12 -5.53
N GLY A 70 1.80 -5.30 -4.88
CA GLY A 70 2.35 -5.61 -3.57
C GLY A 70 1.26 -5.74 -2.51
N THR A 71 0.31 -4.81 -2.48
CA THR A 71 -0.83 -4.83 -1.53
C THR A 71 -1.71 -6.06 -1.76
N MET A 72 -2.00 -6.40 -3.02
CA MET A 72 -2.69 -7.64 -3.37
C MET A 72 -1.91 -8.87 -2.90
N GLY A 73 -0.59 -8.89 -3.11
CA GLY A 73 0.30 -9.94 -2.60
C GLY A 73 0.24 -10.08 -1.07
N MET A 74 0.21 -8.97 -0.34
CA MET A 74 0.07 -8.94 1.12
C MET A 74 -1.27 -9.52 1.57
N ALA A 75 -2.36 -9.13 0.93
CA ALA A 75 -3.70 -9.66 1.22
C ALA A 75 -3.78 -11.17 0.97
N LEU A 76 -3.30 -11.63 -0.20
CA LEU A 76 -3.29 -13.05 -0.55
C LEU A 76 -2.43 -13.88 0.40
N SER A 77 -1.20 -13.43 0.67
CA SER A 77 -0.29 -14.16 1.57
C SER A 77 -0.80 -14.17 3.02
N GLY A 78 -1.42 -13.08 3.49
CA GLY A 78 -2.08 -13.04 4.80
C GLY A 78 -3.26 -14.01 4.89
N ALA A 79 -4.11 -14.06 3.86
CA ALA A 79 -5.21 -15.02 3.79
C ALA A 79 -4.72 -16.47 3.79
N LEU A 80 -3.65 -16.78 3.05
CA LEU A 80 -3.05 -18.12 3.04
C LEU A 80 -2.47 -18.50 4.41
N ILE A 81 -1.81 -17.57 5.10
CA ILE A 81 -1.32 -17.80 6.48
C ILE A 81 -2.50 -18.12 7.40
N PHE A 82 -3.57 -17.34 7.34
CA PHE A 82 -4.78 -17.56 8.13
C PHE A 82 -5.41 -18.94 7.88
N LEU A 83 -5.59 -19.31 6.60
CA LEU A 83 -6.14 -20.62 6.23
C LEU A 83 -5.28 -21.78 6.74
N LYS A 84 -3.95 -21.67 6.64
CA LYS A 84 -3.02 -22.68 7.18
C LYS A 84 -3.09 -22.80 8.69
N ILE A 85 -3.20 -21.69 9.42
CA ILE A 85 -3.39 -21.70 10.88
C ILE A 85 -4.72 -22.40 11.21
N ARG A 86 -5.82 -22.00 10.56
CA ARG A 86 -7.16 -22.55 10.79
C ARG A 86 -7.25 -24.05 10.49
N ALA A 87 -6.55 -24.53 9.47
CA ALA A 87 -6.52 -25.95 9.13
C ALA A 87 -5.86 -26.80 10.23
N ARG A 88 -4.90 -26.25 10.99
CA ARG A 88 -4.28 -26.95 12.12
C ARG A 88 -5.14 -26.96 13.37
N THR A 89 -5.83 -25.86 13.66
CA THR A 89 -6.71 -25.75 14.84
C THR A 89 -7.99 -26.58 14.72
N ARG A 90 -8.27 -27.13 13.54
CA ARG A 90 -9.44 -27.98 13.26
C ARG A 90 -9.15 -29.48 13.31
N LYS A 91 -7.92 -29.91 13.60
CA LYS A 91 -7.68 -31.33 13.89
C LYS A 91 -8.36 -31.66 15.22
N PRO A 92 -9.25 -32.68 15.27
CA PRO A 92 -9.84 -33.16 16.52
C PRO A 92 -8.77 -33.73 17.46
#